data_AF-A0A4U5MI34-F1
#
_entry.id   AF-A0A4U5MI34-F1
#
_cell.length_a   1.000
_cell.length_b   1.000
_cell.length_c   1.000
_cell.angle_alpha   90.00
_cell.angle_beta   90.00
_cell.angle_gamma   90.00
#
_symmetry.space_group_name_H-M   'P 1'
#
loop_
_entity.id
_entity.type
_entity.pdbx_description
1 polymer ?
#
loop_
_entity_poly.entity_id
_entity_poly.type
_entity_poly.pdbx_seq_one_letter_code
_entity_poly.pdbx_strand_id
1 'polypeptide(L)'
;MDTNVPSPLLDLIPAVMVNPSTTAKPTDAEQSAYGACTMEEVVGRRLQNGKSEYLIKWVGFDASQNSWEPEEKMDEKLIAQFRLSQKIRESRRRNAEGSLSVSKGLLRGLTPKKIIAATKQMGETLFLVQYFDTEELDLAPAKEVFDKAPLMVLQFFEKYLPG
;
A
#
# COMPACT_ATOMS: atom_id res chain seq x y z
N MET A 1 -28.38 23.02 16.95
CA MET A 1 -27.02 23.32 17.46
C MET A 1 -26.71 22.19 18.41
N ASP A 2 -26.01 21.16 17.95
CA ASP A 2 -26.01 19.88 18.67
C ASP A 2 -24.58 19.36 18.87
N THR A 3 -24.02 19.82 19.98
CA THR A 3 -23.18 19.06 20.94
C THR A 3 -22.15 18.07 20.42
N ASN A 4 -20.89 18.51 20.48
CA ASN A 4 -19.69 17.69 20.65
C ASN A 4 -19.63 17.07 22.07
N VAL A 5 -19.48 15.74 22.20
CA VAL A 5 -18.54 15.03 23.10
C VAL A 5 -18.27 13.60 22.56
N PRO A 6 -17.28 12.79 23.04
CA PRO A 6 -16.29 12.19 22.16
C PRO A 6 -16.46 10.67 21.94
N SER A 7 -15.78 10.12 20.92
CA SER A 7 -15.57 8.67 20.80
C SER A 7 -14.47 8.21 21.77
N PRO A 8 -14.68 7.12 22.55
CA PRO A 8 -13.72 6.66 23.54
C PRO A 8 -12.52 5.95 22.92
N LEU A 9 -11.43 5.96 23.67
CA LEU A 9 -10.22 5.19 23.41
C LEU A 9 -10.50 3.68 23.40
N LEU A 10 -9.68 2.98 22.63
CA LEU A 10 -9.26 1.58 22.77
C LEU A 10 -9.70 0.90 24.08
N ASP A 11 -10.48 -0.18 23.98
CA ASP A 11 -10.07 -1.46 24.57
C ASP A 11 -11.00 -2.66 24.23
N LEU A 12 -10.44 -3.86 24.43
CA LEU A 12 -11.10 -5.17 24.65
C LEU A 12 -11.57 -6.02 23.46
N ILE A 13 -10.62 -6.86 23.02
CA ILE A 13 -10.71 -8.33 22.90
C ILE A 13 -11.82 -8.94 23.81
N PRO A 14 -12.60 -9.94 23.37
CA PRO A 14 -13.75 -10.44 24.11
C PRO A 14 -13.41 -11.08 25.47
N ALA A 15 -14.16 -10.69 26.50
CA ALA A 15 -14.02 -11.21 27.85
C ALA A 15 -14.52 -12.67 27.98
N VAL A 16 -13.64 -13.56 28.43
CA VAL A 16 -14.03 -14.86 29.01
C VAL A 16 -14.35 -14.64 30.49
N MET A 17 -15.54 -15.06 30.93
CA MET A 17 -15.94 -14.98 32.34
C MET A 17 -15.37 -16.14 33.16
N VAL A 18 -14.74 -15.85 34.30
CA VAL A 18 -14.81 -16.67 35.54
C VAL A 18 -14.38 -15.82 36.74
N ASN A 19 -15.13 -15.94 37.84
CA ASN A 19 -14.93 -15.28 39.14
C ASN A 19 -14.78 -16.36 40.24
N PRO A 20 -14.41 -16.03 41.50
CA PRO A 20 -13.28 -15.21 41.94
C PRO A 20 -12.47 -15.89 43.08
N SER A 21 -11.45 -15.18 43.60
CA SER A 21 -10.73 -15.42 44.88
C SER A 21 -9.70 -16.56 44.96
N THR A 22 -8.40 -16.21 44.92
CA THR A 22 -7.48 -16.32 46.08
C THR A 22 -6.14 -15.62 45.77
N THR A 23 -5.54 -15.01 46.78
CA THR A 23 -4.34 -14.15 46.72
C THR A 23 -3.02 -14.92 46.51
N ALA A 24 -2.28 -14.66 45.42
CA ALA A 24 -0.81 -14.88 45.33
C ALA A 24 -0.18 -14.18 44.10
N LYS A 25 1.03 -13.60 44.27
CA LYS A 25 2.07 -13.46 43.20
C LYS A 25 2.86 -14.79 43.16
N PRO A 26 3.41 -15.28 42.02
CA PRO A 26 4.29 -14.58 41.05
C PRO A 26 3.77 -14.74 39.59
N THR A 27 4.49 -14.63 38.46
CA THR A 27 5.94 -14.55 38.11
C THR A 27 6.14 -13.85 36.75
N ASP A 28 7.36 -13.42 36.41
CA ASP A 28 7.76 -13.08 35.03
C ASP A 28 7.78 -14.33 34.12
N ALA A 29 6.68 -14.62 33.42
CA ALA A 29 6.62 -15.72 32.45
C ALA A 29 5.48 -15.64 31.39
N GLU A 30 4.93 -14.46 31.06
CA GLU A 30 3.84 -14.37 30.07
C GLU A 30 3.97 -13.21 29.06
N GLN A 31 5.17 -13.06 28.49
CA GLN A 31 5.41 -12.28 27.27
C GLN A 31 5.74 -13.21 26.09
N SER A 32 4.80 -14.10 25.74
CA SER A 32 4.97 -15.06 24.63
C SER A 32 3.65 -15.39 23.94
N ALA A 33 3.10 -14.41 23.20
CA ALA A 33 1.98 -14.59 22.26
C ALA A 33 1.88 -13.46 21.22
N TYR A 34 2.26 -12.23 21.58
CA TYR A 34 2.17 -11.03 20.71
C TYR A 34 3.19 -10.96 19.55
N GLY A 35 3.86 -12.08 19.20
CA GLY A 35 5.09 -12.08 18.41
C GLY A 35 4.98 -12.24 16.89
N ALA A 36 3.77 -12.44 16.31
CA ALA A 36 3.66 -12.92 14.92
C ALA A 36 2.52 -12.33 14.05
N CYS A 37 1.85 -11.24 14.48
CA CYS A 37 0.89 -10.54 13.62
C CYS A 37 1.61 -9.78 12.49
N THR A 38 1.87 -10.47 11.39
CA THR A 38 2.52 -9.91 10.20
C THR A 38 1.47 -9.30 9.27
N MET A 39 1.74 -8.09 8.78
CA MET A 39 0.90 -7.42 7.77
C MET A 39 1.10 -8.10 6.41
N GLU A 40 0.02 -8.54 5.76
CA GLU A 40 0.08 -9.23 4.46
C GLU A 40 -0.03 -8.22 3.31
N GLU A 41 -1.11 -7.44 3.29
CA GLU A 41 -1.44 -6.52 2.20
C GLU A 41 -2.25 -5.33 2.72
N VAL A 42 -2.07 -4.16 2.11
CA VAL A 42 -2.99 -3.02 2.27
C VAL A 42 -4.06 -3.12 1.19
N VAL A 43 -5.31 -3.32 1.59
CA VAL A 43 -6.45 -3.56 0.66
C VAL A 43 -7.39 -2.37 0.52
N GLY A 44 -7.26 -1.35 1.38
CA GLY A 44 -8.11 -0.16 1.36
C GLY A 44 -7.48 1.06 2.02
N ARG A 45 -8.08 2.23 1.79
CA ARG A 45 -7.73 3.50 2.46
C ARG A 45 -9.02 4.29 2.73
N ARG A 46 -9.10 4.94 3.89
CA ARG A 46 -10.13 5.94 4.22
C ARG A 46 -9.47 7.20 4.79
N LEU A 47 -10.26 8.26 4.92
CA LEU A 47 -9.90 9.47 5.66
C LEU A 47 -10.82 9.53 6.88
N GLN A 48 -10.26 9.50 8.09
CA GLN A 48 -11.01 9.61 9.34
C GLN A 48 -10.42 10.74 10.18
N ASN A 49 -11.24 11.71 10.57
CA ASN A 49 -10.82 12.90 11.33
C ASN A 49 -9.61 13.65 10.71
N GLY A 50 -9.51 13.66 9.37
CA GLY A 50 -8.39 14.28 8.65
C GLY A 50 -7.10 13.46 8.59
N LYS A 51 -7.02 12.30 9.25
CA LYS A 51 -5.91 11.34 9.13
C LYS A 51 -6.24 10.25 8.12
N SER A 52 -5.24 9.78 7.37
CA SER A 52 -5.40 8.58 6.55
C SER A 52 -5.34 7.33 7.43
N GLU A 53 -6.23 6.38 7.16
CA GLU A 53 -6.16 5.03 7.70
C GLU A 53 -6.20 4.02 6.55
N TYR A 54 -5.51 2.90 6.73
CA TYR A 54 -5.36 1.84 5.75
C TYR A 54 -5.99 0.55 6.27
N LEU A 55 -6.75 -0.14 5.41
CA LEU A 55 -7.39 -1.41 5.73
C LEU A 55 -6.39 -2.53 5.48
N ILE A 56 -6.04 -3.25 6.54
CA ILE A 56 -4.97 -4.26 6.54
C ILE A 56 -5.55 -5.65 6.40
N LYS A 57 -4.98 -6.40 5.47
CA LYS A 57 -5.11 -7.85 5.38
C LYS A 57 -4.01 -8.45 6.27
N TRP A 58 -4.40 -9.26 7.25
CA TRP A 58 -3.48 -9.91 8.19
C TRP A 58 -3.15 -11.33 7.75
N VAL A 59 -1.86 -11.70 7.81
CA VAL A 59 -1.38 -13.04 7.40
C VAL A 59 -2.07 -14.12 8.21
N GLY A 60 -2.69 -15.09 7.53
CA GLY A 60 -3.33 -16.24 8.15
C GLY A 60 -4.75 -16.02 8.71
N PHE A 61 -5.27 -14.79 8.64
CA PHE A 61 -6.66 -14.48 9.01
C PHE A 61 -7.55 -14.39 7.76
N ASP A 62 -8.87 -14.39 7.91
CA ASP A 62 -9.80 -14.14 6.79
C ASP A 62 -10.03 -12.62 6.56
N ALA A 63 -10.88 -12.24 5.61
CA ALA A 63 -11.10 -10.83 5.25
C ALA A 63 -12.03 -10.07 6.21
N SER A 64 -12.82 -10.77 7.05
CA SER A 64 -13.65 -10.16 8.10
C SER A 64 -12.82 -9.61 9.25
N GLN A 65 -11.60 -10.12 9.44
CA GLN A 65 -10.66 -9.70 10.49
C GLN A 65 -9.79 -8.49 10.07
N ASN A 66 -10.04 -7.91 8.90
CA ASN A 66 -9.27 -6.76 8.42
C ASN A 66 -9.52 -5.53 9.32
N SER A 67 -8.44 -4.94 9.85
CA SER A 67 -8.49 -3.74 10.71
C SER A 67 -8.06 -2.47 9.97
N TRP A 68 -8.49 -1.31 10.48
CA TRP A 68 -8.04 -0.01 10.00
C TRP A 68 -6.88 0.48 10.87
N GLU A 69 -5.68 0.55 10.30
CA GLU A 69 -4.50 1.10 10.98
C GLU A 69 -4.18 2.51 10.50
N PRO A 70 -3.74 3.43 11.38
CA PRO A 70 -3.36 4.78 11.01
C PRO A 70 -2.06 4.79 10.17
N GLU A 71 -1.94 5.74 9.25
CA GLU A 71 -0.75 5.96 8.39
C GLU A 71 0.58 5.99 9.18
N GLU A 72 0.55 6.47 10.43
CA GLU A 72 1.69 6.52 11.35
C GLU A 72 2.27 5.16 11.76
N LYS A 73 1.50 4.06 11.64
CA LYS A 73 1.95 2.69 11.96
C LYS A 73 2.35 1.85 10.73
N MET A 74 2.26 2.43 9.54
CA MET A 74 2.35 1.69 8.28
C MET A 74 3.72 1.80 7.63
N ASP A 75 4.22 0.71 7.04
CA ASP A 75 5.40 0.78 6.18
C ASP A 75 5.08 1.59 4.92
N GLU A 76 5.85 2.64 4.68
CA GLU A 76 5.76 3.53 3.52
C GLU A 76 5.75 2.75 2.19
N LYS A 77 6.46 1.61 2.11
CA LYS A 77 6.49 0.73 0.93
C LYS A 77 5.15 0.06 0.68
N LEU A 78 4.44 -0.38 1.73
CA LEU A 78 3.11 -0.98 1.60
C LEU A 78 2.09 0.07 1.16
N ILE A 79 2.17 1.27 1.74
CA ILE A 79 1.39 2.44 1.29
C ILE A 79 1.66 2.74 -0.19
N ALA A 80 2.93 2.79 -0.59
CA ALA A 80 3.32 3.02 -1.98
C ALA A 80 2.76 1.94 -2.89
N GLN A 81 2.95 0.65 -2.57
CA GLN A 81 2.38 -0.47 -3.33
C GLN A 81 0.85 -0.38 -3.48
N PHE A 82 0.12 -0.03 -2.43
CA PHE A 82 -1.33 0.17 -2.52
C PHE A 82 -1.70 1.36 -3.42
N ARG A 83 -1.07 2.52 -3.22
CA ARG A 83 -1.28 3.72 -4.07
C ARG A 83 -1.01 3.40 -5.55
N LEU A 84 -0.02 2.56 -5.82
CA LEU A 84 0.32 2.06 -7.15
C LEU A 84 -0.75 1.13 -7.73
N SER A 85 -1.20 0.13 -6.97
CA SER A 85 -2.28 -0.77 -7.38
C SER A 85 -3.58 -0.01 -7.71
N GLN A 86 -3.89 1.05 -6.95
CA GLN A 86 -5.00 1.95 -7.26
C GLN A 86 -4.78 2.73 -8.56
N LYS A 87 -3.63 3.38 -8.77
CA LYS A 87 -3.32 4.07 -10.05
C LYS A 87 -3.42 3.12 -11.25
N ILE A 88 -2.96 1.88 -11.14
CA ILE A 88 -3.08 0.86 -12.19
C ILE A 88 -4.56 0.48 -12.43
N ARG A 89 -5.35 0.29 -11.36
CA ARG A 89 -6.80 0.01 -11.46
C ARG A 89 -7.57 1.16 -12.12
N GLU A 90 -7.29 2.40 -11.76
CA GLU A 90 -7.89 3.60 -12.34
C GLU A 90 -7.50 3.82 -13.81
N SER A 91 -6.25 3.51 -14.17
CA SER A 91 -5.78 3.51 -15.56
C SER A 91 -6.54 2.47 -16.39
N ARG A 92 -6.65 1.23 -15.89
CA ARG A 92 -7.46 0.18 -16.54
C ARG A 92 -8.91 0.60 -16.75
N ARG A 93 -9.55 1.28 -15.78
CA ARG A 93 -10.93 1.80 -15.95
C ARG A 93 -11.01 2.87 -17.04
N ARG A 94 -10.11 3.86 -17.03
CA ARG A 94 -10.16 5.00 -17.98
C ARG A 94 -9.76 4.61 -19.40
N ASN A 95 -8.89 3.60 -19.56
CA ASN A 95 -8.55 3.05 -20.89
C ASN A 95 -9.73 2.29 -21.52
N ALA A 96 -10.60 1.66 -20.70
CA ALA A 96 -11.85 1.08 -21.21
C ALA A 96 -12.86 2.16 -21.67
N GLU A 97 -12.73 3.39 -21.15
CA GLU A 97 -13.45 4.60 -21.57
C GLU A 97 -12.68 5.37 -22.69
N GLY A 98 -11.63 4.78 -23.28
CA GLY A 98 -10.83 5.36 -24.36
C GLY A 98 -9.85 6.48 -23.95
N SER A 99 -9.80 6.85 -22.66
CA SER A 99 -8.93 7.90 -22.14
C SER A 99 -7.61 7.32 -21.60
N LEU A 100 -6.68 7.06 -22.52
CA LEU A 100 -5.28 6.76 -22.21
C LEU A 100 -4.62 7.96 -21.52
N SER A 101 -4.65 8.03 -20.18
CA SER A 101 -3.85 9.00 -19.42
C SER A 101 -2.40 8.57 -19.32
N VAL A 102 -1.77 8.45 -20.47
CA VAL A 102 -0.38 8.07 -20.66
C VAL A 102 0.54 9.20 -20.18
N SER A 103 1.53 8.81 -19.36
CA SER A 103 2.79 9.52 -19.14
C SER A 103 2.76 11.02 -18.78
N LYS A 104 1.88 11.47 -17.87
CA LYS A 104 1.93 12.85 -17.33
C LYS A 104 3.33 13.28 -16.89
N GLY A 105 4.04 12.52 -16.05
CA GLY A 105 5.41 12.87 -15.64
C GLY A 105 6.40 13.00 -16.81
N LEU A 106 6.39 12.03 -17.73
CA LEU A 106 7.28 12.01 -18.89
C LEU A 106 6.99 13.14 -19.89
N LEU A 107 5.71 13.53 -20.05
CA LEU A 107 5.27 14.66 -20.87
C LEU A 107 5.52 16.02 -20.20
N ARG A 108 5.46 16.10 -18.86
CA ARG A 108 5.85 17.27 -18.06
C ARG A 108 7.36 17.55 -18.08
N GLY A 109 8.15 16.70 -18.73
CA GLY A 109 9.61 16.83 -18.78
C GLY A 109 10.32 16.42 -17.48
N LEU A 110 9.66 15.69 -16.59
CA LEU A 110 10.29 15.19 -15.37
C LEU A 110 11.33 14.11 -15.71
N THR A 111 12.50 14.19 -15.08
CA THR A 111 13.58 13.22 -15.27
C THR A 111 13.18 11.88 -14.64
N PRO A 112 13.11 10.77 -15.40
CA PRO A 112 12.79 9.47 -14.83
C PRO A 112 13.96 8.97 -13.97
N LYS A 113 13.63 8.47 -12.78
CA LYS A 113 14.56 7.99 -11.75
C LYS A 113 14.69 6.48 -11.72
N LYS A 114 13.56 5.76 -11.83
CA LYS A 114 13.52 4.30 -11.70
C LYS A 114 12.22 3.72 -12.25
N ILE A 115 12.30 2.58 -12.94
CA ILE A 115 11.13 1.72 -13.19
C ILE A 115 10.89 0.87 -11.94
N ILE A 116 9.69 0.99 -11.38
CA ILE A 116 9.26 0.27 -10.17
C ILE A 116 8.67 -1.09 -10.53
N ALA A 117 7.87 -1.14 -11.60
CA ALA A 117 7.24 -2.36 -12.09
C ALA A 117 6.93 -2.27 -13.60
N ALA A 118 6.67 -3.41 -14.21
CA ALA A 118 6.11 -3.53 -15.55
C ALA A 118 4.76 -4.25 -15.48
N THR A 119 3.83 -3.87 -16.37
CA THR A 119 2.57 -4.59 -16.55
C THR A 119 2.22 -4.66 -18.04
N LYS A 120 1.46 -5.69 -18.45
CA LYS A 120 1.02 -5.86 -19.83
C LYS A 120 -0.49 -5.69 -19.91
N GLN A 121 -0.96 -4.72 -20.69
CA GLN A 121 -2.37 -4.38 -20.86
C GLN A 121 -2.68 -4.28 -22.36
N MET A 122 -3.71 -4.99 -22.84
CA MET A 122 -4.14 -4.95 -24.26
C MET A 122 -3.01 -5.26 -25.27
N GLY A 123 -1.99 -6.03 -24.86
CA GLY A 123 -0.81 -6.35 -25.66
C GLY A 123 0.36 -5.38 -25.48
N GLU A 124 0.12 -4.16 -24.99
CA GLU A 124 1.14 -3.14 -24.72
C GLU A 124 1.78 -3.35 -23.33
N THR A 125 3.09 -3.12 -23.23
CA THR A 125 3.80 -3.08 -21.96
C THR A 125 3.82 -1.64 -21.45
N LEU A 126 3.31 -1.43 -20.23
CA LEU A 126 3.39 -0.18 -19.50
C LEU A 126 4.40 -0.33 -18.36
N PHE A 127 5.32 0.62 -18.23
CA PHE A 127 6.18 0.75 -17.07
C PHE A 127 5.59 1.73 -16.08
N LEU A 128 5.79 1.41 -14.81
CA LEU A 128 5.49 2.29 -13.70
C LEU A 128 6.77 3.02 -13.29
N VAL A 129 6.80 4.33 -13.52
CA VAL A 129 8.01 5.16 -13.45
C VAL A 129 7.96 6.07 -12.24
N GLN A 130 9.02 6.04 -11.44
CA GLN A 130 9.37 7.08 -10.46
C GLN A 130 10.23 8.14 -11.14
N TYR A 131 10.05 9.40 -10.75
CA TYR A 131 10.82 10.54 -11.26
C TYR A 131 11.73 11.13 -10.17
N PHE A 132 12.68 11.96 -10.57
CA PHE A 132 13.32 12.90 -9.65
C PHE A 132 12.33 14.04 -9.35
N ASP A 133 12.50 14.69 -8.19
CA ASP A 133 11.72 15.85 -7.74
C ASP A 133 10.21 15.63 -7.50
N THR A 134 9.73 14.38 -7.53
CA THR A 134 8.37 14.02 -7.10
C THR A 134 8.26 12.57 -6.61
N GLU A 135 7.37 12.35 -5.65
CA GLU A 135 6.92 11.02 -5.21
C GLU A 135 5.79 10.47 -6.12
N GLU A 136 5.31 11.26 -7.08
CA GLU A 136 4.32 10.81 -8.06
C GLU A 136 4.89 9.70 -8.96
N LEU A 137 4.25 8.54 -8.92
CA LEU A 137 4.57 7.39 -9.76
C LEU A 137 3.54 7.27 -10.89
N ASP A 138 3.96 7.30 -12.16
CA ASP A 138 3.04 7.28 -13.31
C ASP A 138 3.27 6.08 -14.23
N LEU A 139 2.19 5.65 -14.91
CA LEU A 139 2.29 4.66 -15.99
C LEU A 139 2.68 5.35 -17.30
N ALA A 140 3.72 4.82 -17.95
CA ALA A 140 4.22 5.26 -19.24
C ALA A 140 4.43 4.05 -20.16
N PRO A 141 4.08 4.13 -21.46
CA PRO A 141 4.37 3.09 -22.44
C PRO A 141 5.85 2.73 -22.47
N ALA A 142 6.15 1.43 -22.58
CA ALA A 142 7.52 0.94 -22.62
C ALA A 142 8.35 1.60 -23.75
N LYS A 143 7.70 1.89 -24.90
CA LYS A 143 8.31 2.62 -26.01
C LYS A 143 8.77 4.02 -25.60
N GLU A 144 7.90 4.83 -24.99
CA GLU A 144 8.24 6.20 -24.60
C GLU A 144 9.38 6.25 -23.56
N VAL A 145 9.36 5.31 -22.61
CA VAL A 145 10.41 5.22 -21.59
C VAL A 145 11.73 4.76 -22.19
N PHE A 146 11.69 3.81 -23.14
CA PHE A 146 12.89 3.38 -23.88
C PHE A 146 13.47 4.51 -24.74
N ASP A 147 12.62 5.27 -25.44
CA ASP A 147 13.04 6.39 -26.29
C ASP A 147 13.71 7.51 -25.48
N LYS A 148 13.31 7.73 -24.21
CA LYS A 148 13.90 8.79 -23.35
C LYS A 148 15.00 8.33 -22.40
N ALA A 149 14.94 7.08 -21.91
CA ALA A 149 15.80 6.59 -20.83
C ALA A 149 16.14 5.09 -21.01
N PRO A 150 16.79 4.71 -22.13
CA PRO A 150 17.01 3.30 -22.47
C PRO A 150 17.87 2.56 -21.43
N LEU A 151 18.86 3.23 -20.82
CA LEU A 151 19.68 2.65 -19.76
C LEU A 151 18.87 2.27 -18.51
N MET A 152 17.84 3.05 -18.16
CA MET A 152 16.95 2.74 -17.04
C MET A 152 16.09 1.50 -17.34
N VAL A 153 15.69 1.30 -18.60
CA VAL A 153 14.98 0.08 -19.05
C VAL A 153 15.89 -1.14 -18.95
N LEU A 154 17.16 -1.02 -19.35
CA LEU A 154 18.14 -2.11 -19.22
C LEU A 154 18.41 -2.46 -17.75
N GLN A 155 18.66 -1.47 -16.89
CA GLN A 155 18.84 -1.66 -15.43
C GLN A 155 17.62 -2.28 -14.73
N PHE A 156 16.42 -2.07 -15.27
CA PHE A 156 15.21 -2.73 -14.78
C PHE A 156 15.22 -4.23 -15.11
N PHE A 157 15.55 -4.60 -16.35
CA PHE A 157 15.57 -6.00 -16.80
C PHE A 157 16.79 -6.80 -16.35
N GLU A 158 17.93 -6.16 -16.09
CA GLU A 158 19.16 -6.79 -15.56
C GLU A 158 18.88 -7.69 -14.35
N LYS A 159 17.95 -7.29 -13.48
CA LYS A 159 17.53 -8.03 -12.27
C LYS A 159 16.74 -9.30 -12.53
N TYR A 160 16.27 -9.50 -13.75
CA TYR A 160 15.46 -10.64 -14.19
C TYR A 160 16.19 -11.50 -15.21
N LEU A 161 17.43 -11.17 -15.56
CA LEU A 161 18.30 -12.06 -16.31
C LEU A 161 18.75 -13.19 -15.37
N PRO A 162 18.59 -14.48 -15.75
CA PRO A 162 19.22 -15.57 -15.03
C PRO A 162 20.75 -15.45 -15.15
N GLY A 163 21.45 -15.65 -14.04
CA GLY A 163 22.91 -15.71 -13.97
C GLY A 163 23.48 -17.08 -14.33
#